data_AF-A0A919IKQ5-F1
#
_entry.id   AF-A0A919IKQ5-F1
#
_cell.length_a   1.000
_cell.length_b   1.000
_cell.length_c   1.000
_cell.angle_alpha   90.00
_cell.angle_beta   90.00
_cell.angle_gamma   90.00
#
_symmetry.space_group_name_H-M   'P 1'
#
loop_
_entity.id
_entity.type
_entity.pdbx_description
1 polymer ?
#
loop_
_entity_poly.entity_id
_entity_poly.type
_entity_poly.pdbx_seq_one_letter_code
_entity_poly.pdbx_strand_id
1 'polypeptide(L)'
;MERFQRSAFWNLRTRIANVSIVIGVVALMVLVSGDADGPRLIPTVVCAAGAVCGLGVHFSRPSPARARWLLISAVTLTTLGVVALLIVVGTAG
;
A
#
# COMPACT_ATOMS: atom_id res chain seq x y z
N MET A 1 -1.71 27.74 15.64
CA MET A 1 -2.34 27.02 14.51
C MET A 1 -1.40 26.02 13.83
N GLU A 2 -0.10 26.31 13.68
CA GLU A 2 0.87 25.40 13.03
C GLU A 2 0.95 23.98 13.63
N ARG A 3 0.92 23.83 14.96
CA ARG A 3 0.99 22.50 15.59
C ARG A 3 -0.24 21.63 15.27
N PHE A 4 -1.41 22.25 15.17
CA PHE A 4 -2.65 21.57 14.77
C PHE A 4 -2.60 21.13 13.31
N GLN A 5 -2.13 21.98 12.40
CA GLN A 5 -1.98 21.63 10.99
C GLN A 5 -0.94 20.52 10.78
N ARG A 6 0.21 20.57 11.47
CA ARG A 6 1.25 19.53 11.39
C ARG A 6 0.73 18.18 11.92
N SER A 7 -0.05 18.19 13.00
CA SER A 7 -0.70 16.99 13.54
C SER A 7 -1.76 16.42 12.58
N ALA A 8 -2.61 17.27 12.01
CA ALA A 8 -3.64 16.86 11.05
C ALA A 8 -3.03 16.25 9.77
N PHE A 9 -1.99 16.88 9.22
CA PHE A 9 -1.26 16.34 8.06
C PHE A 9 -0.63 14.99 8.36
N TRP A 10 -0.04 14.82 9.55
CA TRP A 10 0.52 13.54 9.95
C TRP A 10 -0.57 12.47 10.06
N ASN A 11 -1.70 12.79 10.67
CA ASN A 11 -2.83 11.87 10.83
C ASN A 11 -3.40 11.43 9.47
N LEU A 12 -3.55 12.37 8.52
CA LEU A 12 -3.97 12.05 7.15
C LEU A 12 -2.99 11.10 6.45
N ARG A 13 -1.68 11.39 6.54
CA ARG A 13 -0.62 10.54 5.99
C ARG A 13 -0.65 9.13 6.56
N THR A 14 -0.83 9.01 7.87
CA THR A 14 -0.94 7.73 8.57
C THR A 14 -2.19 6.96 8.13
N ARG A 15 -3.33 7.62 7.96
CA ARG A 15 -4.56 6.98 7.46
C ARG A 15 -4.39 6.43 6.04
N ILE A 16 -3.77 7.18 5.13
CA ILE A 16 -3.49 6.71 3.77
C ILE A 16 -2.56 5.48 3.81
N ALA A 17 -1.50 5.54 4.61
CA ALA A 17 -0.59 4.40 4.78
C ALA A 17 -1.30 3.16 5.33
N ASN A 18 -2.24 3.34 6.28
CA ASN A 18 -3.03 2.23 6.81
C ASN A 18 -3.89 1.54 5.75
N VAL A 19 -4.43 2.27 4.78
CA VAL A 19 -5.20 1.65 3.67
C VAL A 19 -4.29 0.72 2.86
N SER A 20 -3.09 1.18 2.48
CA SER A 20 -2.11 0.33 1.79
C SER A 20 -1.73 -0.90 2.62
N ILE A 21 -1.54 -0.75 3.93
CA ILE A 21 -1.23 -1.87 4.83
C ILE A 21 -2.37 -2.90 4.83
N VAL A 22 -3.62 -2.47 5.00
CA VAL A 22 -4.77 -3.39 4.99
C VAL A 22 -4.85 -4.15 3.68
N ILE A 23 -4.70 -3.47 2.54
CA ILE A 23 -4.74 -4.12 1.23
C ILE A 23 -3.61 -5.13 1.08
N GLY A 24 -2.38 -4.80 1.49
CA GLY A 24 -1.27 -5.74 1.40
C GLY A 24 -1.36 -6.89 2.41
N VAL A 25 -2.01 -6.72 3.57
CA VAL A 25 -2.30 -7.85 4.47
C VAL A 25 -3.26 -8.84 3.82
N VAL A 26 -4.31 -8.35 3.16
CA VAL A 26 -5.22 -9.21 2.38
C VAL A 26 -4.46 -9.90 1.25
N ALA A 27 -3.62 -9.17 0.51
CA ALA A 27 -2.78 -9.74 -0.54
C ALA A 27 -1.83 -10.83 -0.02
N LEU A 28 -1.22 -10.61 1.16
CA LEU A 28 -0.38 -11.61 1.83
C LEU A 28 -1.18 -12.85 2.25
N MET A 29 -2.41 -12.68 2.75
CA MET A 29 -3.28 -13.82 3.06
C MET A 29 -3.58 -14.65 1.81
N VAL A 30 -3.86 -14.01 0.67
CA VAL A 30 -4.07 -14.70 -0.62
C VAL A 30 -2.81 -15.45 -1.05
N LEU A 31 -1.63 -14.84 -0.92
CA LEU A 31 -0.35 -15.49 -1.21
C LEU A 31 -0.09 -16.72 -0.30
N VAL A 32 -0.29 -16.57 1.01
CA VAL A 32 -0.05 -17.65 1.99
C VAL A 32 -1.06 -18.78 1.84
N SER A 33 -2.29 -18.47 1.44
CA SER A 33 -3.34 -19.47 1.19
C SER A 33 -3.12 -20.25 -0.12
N GLY A 34 -2.13 -19.85 -0.93
CA GLY A 34 -1.86 -20.45 -2.24
C GLY A 34 -2.90 -20.11 -3.31
N ASP A 35 -3.75 -19.10 -3.08
CA ASP A 35 -4.81 -18.69 -4.03
C ASP A 35 -4.28 -17.71 -5.10
N ALA A 36 -3.06 -17.21 -4.92
CA ALA A 36 -2.38 -16.35 -5.89
C ALA A 36 -1.70 -17.16 -7.00
N ASP A 37 -2.49 -17.79 -7.88
CA ASP A 37 -1.95 -18.60 -8.98
C ASP A 37 -1.69 -17.82 -10.28
N GLY A 38 -0.64 -18.26 -10.99
CA GLY A 38 -0.29 -17.83 -12.35
C GLY A 38 -0.24 -16.30 -12.53
N PRO A 39 -1.11 -15.70 -13.38
CA PRO A 39 -1.07 -14.27 -13.67
C PRO A 39 -1.46 -13.38 -12.47
N ARG A 40 -2.07 -13.94 -11.42
CA ARG A 40 -2.45 -13.19 -10.20
C ARG A 40 -1.29 -13.00 -9.23
N LEU A 41 -0.21 -13.77 -9.35
CA LEU A 41 0.92 -13.74 -8.42
C LEU A 41 1.62 -12.36 -8.42
N ILE A 42 2.00 -11.86 -9.61
CA ILE A 42 2.70 -10.58 -9.78
C ILE A 42 1.93 -9.41 -9.15
N PRO A 43 0.64 -9.17 -9.50
CA PRO A 43 -0.09 -8.05 -8.92
C PRO A 43 -0.30 -8.18 -7.41
N THR A 44 -0.42 -9.40 -6.88
CA THR A 44 -0.54 -9.65 -5.43
C THR A 44 0.76 -9.32 -4.69
N VAL A 45 1.92 -9.66 -5.26
CA VAL A 45 3.23 -9.27 -4.71
C VAL A 45 3.44 -7.75 -4.76
N VAL A 46 2.97 -7.09 -5.83
CA VAL A 46 3.03 -5.61 -5.94
C VAL A 46 2.17 -4.93 -4.85
N CYS A 47 0.98 -5.47 -4.55
CA CYS A 47 0.17 -5.02 -3.42
C CYS A 47 0.90 -5.19 -2.08
N ALA A 48 1.55 -6.34 -1.86
CA ALA A 48 2.33 -6.59 -0.66
C ALA A 48 3.52 -5.61 -0.51
N ALA A 49 4.22 -5.30 -1.61
CA ALA A 49 5.27 -4.28 -1.62
C ALA A 49 4.74 -2.89 -1.26
N GLY A 50 3.54 -2.53 -1.73
CA GLY A 50 2.85 -1.29 -1.36
C GLY A 50 2.57 -1.19 0.14
N ALA A 51 2.18 -2.29 0.79
CA ALA A 51 2.00 -2.34 2.25
C ALA A 51 3.32 -2.16 3.03
N VAL A 52 4.42 -2.74 2.54
CA VAL A 52 5.75 -2.55 3.16
C VAL A 52 6.16 -1.08 3.11
N CYS A 53 5.94 -0.41 1.97
CA CYS A 53 6.16 1.03 1.86
C CYS A 53 5.26 1.84 2.82
N GLY A 54 3.99 1.45 2.96
CA GLY A 54 3.03 2.05 3.91
C GLY A 54 3.49 1.90 5.37
N LEU A 55 3.98 0.72 5.76
CA LEU A 55 4.60 0.47 7.06
C LEU A 55 5.80 1.39 7.30
N GLY A 56 6.66 1.57 6.29
CA GLY A 56 7.81 2.48 6.36
C GLY A 56 7.45 3.93 6.69
N VAL A 57 6.23 4.38 6.37
CA VAL A 57 5.75 5.73 6.70
C VAL A 57 5.70 5.96 8.21
N HIS A 58 5.36 4.94 9.00
CA HIS A 58 5.28 5.04 10.46
C HIS A 58 6.66 5.25 11.10
N PHE A 59 7.70 4.61 10.54
CA PHE A 59 9.08 4.75 11.01
C PHE A 59 9.75 6.05 10.54
N SER A 60 9.17 6.72 9.53
CA SER A 60 9.74 7.92 8.91
C SER A 60 9.25 9.24 9.51
N ARG A 61 8.61 9.22 10.69
CA ARG A 61 8.18 10.41 11.45
C ARG A 61 9.19 11.57 11.48
N PRO A 62 10.49 11.35 11.78
CA PRO A 62 11.45 12.45 11.90
C PRO A 62 11.85 13.06 10.54
N SER A 63 11.51 12.44 9.41
CA SER A 63 11.92 12.87 8.07
C SER A 63 10.71 13.07 7.14
N PRO A 64 10.13 14.29 7.06
CA PRO A 64 8.90 14.56 6.31
C PRO A 64 9.04 14.33 4.80
N ALA A 65 10.26 14.46 4.26
CA ALA A 65 10.57 14.17 2.86
C ALA A 65 10.54 12.66 2.57
N ARG A 66 11.17 11.83 3.42
CA ARG A 66 11.15 10.36 3.29
C ARG A 66 9.73 9.81 3.44
N ALA A 67 8.98 10.28 4.43
CA ALA A 67 7.59 9.89 4.63
C ALA A 67 6.71 10.18 3.40
N ARG A 68 6.97 11.28 2.67
CA ARG A 68 6.26 11.62 1.44
C ARG A 68 6.58 10.62 0.31
N TRP A 69 7.85 10.32 0.07
CA TRP A 69 8.25 9.36 -0.96
C TRP A 69 7.76 7.94 -0.67
N LEU A 70 7.76 7.53 0.61
CA LEU A 70 7.19 6.26 1.04
C LEU A 70 5.68 6.21 0.85
N LEU A 71 4.98 7.31 1.10
CA LEU A 71 3.55 7.41 0.80
C LEU A 71 3.25 7.33 -0.69
N ILE A 72 4.02 8.04 -1.52
CA ILE A 72 3.84 8.01 -2.97
C ILE A 72 4.06 6.58 -3.48
N SER A 73 5.17 5.93 -3.08
CA SER A 73 5.43 4.55 -3.47
C SER A 73 4.38 3.58 -2.95
N ALA A 74 3.92 3.71 -1.70
CA ALA A 74 2.84 2.89 -1.14
C ALA A 74 1.56 3.02 -1.98
N VAL A 75 1.12 4.25 -2.27
CA VAL A 75 -0.10 4.50 -3.06
C VAL A 75 0.06 4.00 -4.49
N THR A 76 1.19 4.27 -5.14
CA THR A 76 1.42 3.86 -6.54
C THR A 76 1.47 2.35 -6.66
N LEU A 77 2.22 1.66 -5.80
CA LEU A 77 2.31 0.20 -5.81
C LEU A 77 0.97 -0.44 -5.47
N THR A 78 0.27 0.06 -4.44
CA THR A 78 -1.04 -0.48 -4.07
C THR A 78 -2.05 -0.29 -5.21
N THR A 79 -2.10 0.90 -5.82
CA THR A 79 -3.03 1.18 -6.92
C THR A 79 -2.70 0.35 -8.15
N LEU A 80 -1.43 0.27 -8.56
CA LEU A 80 -1.01 -0.53 -9.71
C LEU A 80 -1.27 -2.03 -9.48
N GLY A 81 -0.97 -2.54 -8.28
CA GLY A 81 -1.23 -3.93 -7.92
C GLY A 81 -2.72 -4.27 -7.98
N VAL A 82 -3.57 -3.41 -7.39
CA VAL A 82 -5.04 -3.60 -7.42
C VAL A 82 -5.59 -3.51 -8.84
N VAL A 83 -5.19 -2.51 -9.64
CA VAL A 83 -5.64 -2.37 -11.03
C VAL A 83 -5.22 -3.57 -11.87
N ALA A 84 -3.98 -4.02 -11.74
CA ALA A 84 -3.51 -5.20 -12.46
C ALA A 84 -4.25 -6.47 -12.02
N LEU A 85 -4.55 -6.63 -10.72
CA LEU A 85 -5.40 -7.72 -10.21
C LEU A 85 -6.81 -7.68 -10.83
N LEU A 86 -7.43 -6.50 -10.87
CA LEU A 86 -8.76 -6.32 -11.46
C LEU A 86 -8.78 -6.64 -12.95
N ILE A 87 -7.73 -6.26 -13.68
CA ILE A 87 -7.58 -6.62 -15.10
C ILE A 87 -7.49 -8.13 -15.23
N VAL A 88 -6.59 -8.78 -14.50
CA VAL A 88 -6.41 -10.25 -14.57
C VAL A 88 -7.71 -10.99 -14.23
N VAL A 89 -8.43 -10.57 -13.18
CA VAL A 89 -9.72 -11.15 -12.80
C VAL A 89 -10.79 -10.88 -13.85
N GLY A 90 -10.88 -9.66 -14.38
CA GLY A 90 -11.87 -9.27 -15.38
C GLY A 90 -11.64 -9.89 -16.76
N THR A 91 -10.39 -10.21 -17.12
CA THR A 91 -10.07 -10.93 -18.37
C THR A 91 -10.20 -12.44 -18.24
N ALA A 92 -10.26 -12.97 -17.02
CA ALA A 92 -10.41 -14.40 -16.75
C ALA A 92 -11.87 -14.83 -16.50
N GLY A 93 -12.81 -13.88 -16.55
CA GLY A 93 -14.25 -14.09 -16.39
C GLY A 93 -14.99 -14.21 -17.72
#